data_AF-A0A3M7QD54-F1
#
_entry.id   AF-A0A3M7QD54-F1
#
_cell.length_a   1.000
_cell.length_b   1.000
_cell.length_c   1.000
_cell.angle_alpha   90.00
_cell.angle_beta   90.00
_cell.angle_gamma   90.00
#
_symmetry.space_group_name_H-M   'P 1'
#
loop_
_entity.id
_entity.type
_entity.pdbx_description
1 polymer ?
#
loop_
_entity_poly.entity_id
_entity_poly.type
_entity_poly.pdbx_seq_one_letter_code
_entity_poly.pdbx_strand_id
1 'polypeptide(L)' 'MDSLKIRLDCDEWTSYGNLAGKSGKIKCPECKNHMIDVEFCLNLLIEVALEENIEKTFERNLERKIEDTTNLIDLQ' A
#
# COMPACT_ATOMS: atom_id res chain seq x y z
N MET A 1 8.74 0.07 0.45
CA MET A 1 7.64 0.17 1.43
C MET A 1 7.47 1.57 1.99
N ASP A 2 8.46 2.46 1.87
CA ASP A 2 8.37 3.82 2.45
C ASP A 2 7.27 4.71 1.84
N SER A 3 6.77 4.37 0.65
CA SER A 3 5.60 5.02 0.03
C SER A 3 4.26 4.57 0.63
N LEU A 4 4.21 3.41 1.30
CA LEU A 4 2.99 2.85 1.85
C LEU A 4 2.59 3.64 3.10
N LYS A 5 1.33 4.06 3.11
CA LYS A 5 0.73 4.75 4.24
C LYS A 5 -0.61 4.11 4.56
N ILE A 6 -0.93 4.06 5.84
CA ILE A 6 -2.26 3.68 6.32
C ILE A 6 -2.88 4.85 7.07
N ARG A 7 -4.20 4.84 7.13
CA ARG A 7 -4.96 5.79 7.93
C ARG A 7 -5.16 5.22 9.33
N LEU A 8 -4.84 6.01 10.34
CA LEU A 8 -5.03 5.67 11.75
C LEU A 8 -6.43 6.09 12.22
N ASP A 9 -6.84 5.63 13.40
CA ASP A 9 -8.13 5.97 14.03
C ASP A 9 -8.32 7.47 14.27
N CYS A 10 -7.22 8.24 14.35
CA CYS A 10 -7.28 9.69 14.44
C CYS A 10 -7.36 10.40 13.09
N ASP A 11 -7.73 9.68 12.03
CA ASP A 11 -7.82 10.15 10.64
C ASP A 11 -6.50 10.59 9.97
N GLU A 12 -5.39 10.60 10.71
CA GLU A 12 -4.05 10.91 10.22
C GLU A 12 -3.44 9.73 9.45
N TRP A 13 -2.56 10.05 8.50
CA TRP A 13 -1.81 9.07 7.73
C TRP A 13 -0.44 8.81 8.35
N THR A 14 -0.07 7.55 8.55
CA THR A 14 1.27 7.16 9.01
C THR A 14 1.93 6.22 8.02
N SER A 15 3.27 6.29 7.93
CA SER A 15 4.06 5.45 7.03
C SER A 15 4.66 4.25 7.74
N TYR A 16 5.09 3.26 6.96
CA TYR A 16 5.82 2.11 7.48
C TYR A 16 7.04 2.51 8.34
N GLY A 17 7.79 3.54 7.94
CA GLY A 17 8.97 4.02 8.68
C GLY A 17 8.66 4.48 10.11
N ASN A 18 7.45 4.98 10.37
CA ASN A 18 7.02 5.40 11.71
C ASN A 18 6.69 4.20 12.62
N LEU A 19 6.50 3.01 12.06
CA LEU A 19 6.14 1.78 12.77
C LEU A 19 7.29 0.76 12.79
N ALA A 20 8.18 0.81 11.80
CA ALA A 20 9.29 -0.10 11.65
C ALA A 20 10.18 -0.18 12.91
N GLY A 21 10.49 -1.40 13.34
CA GLY A 21 11.31 -1.66 14.53
C GLY A 21 10.61 -1.39 15.87
N LYS A 22 9.32 -1.07 15.88
CA LYS A 22 8.49 -0.98 17.09
C LYS A 22 7.63 -2.24 17.23
N SER A 23 7.09 -2.47 18.42
CA SER A 23 6.18 -3.59 18.70
C SER A 23 5.21 -3.25 19.82
N GLY A 24 4.10 -3.98 19.88
CA GLY A 24 3.03 -3.80 20.85
C GLY A 24 2.33 -2.46 20.72
N LYS A 25 1.78 -1.99 21.85
CA LYS A 25 1.04 -0.72 21.90
C LYS A 25 1.97 0.46 22.07
N ILE A 26 1.98 1.36 21.09
CA ILE A 26 2.77 2.61 21.14
C ILE A 26 1.85 3.82 21.13
N LYS A 27 2.35 4.96 21.60
CA LYS A 27 1.65 6.23 21.46
C LYS A 27 1.65 6.64 19.98
N CYS A 28 0.50 7.05 19.47
CA CYS A 28 0.34 7.44 18.07
C CYS A 28 1.43 8.45 17.66
N PRO A 29 2.22 8.16 16.60
CA PRO A 29 3.31 9.02 16.18
C PRO A 29 2.83 10.37 15.62
N GLU A 30 1.62 10.40 15.04
CA GLU A 30 1.08 11.59 14.37
C GLU A 30 0.43 12.56 15.36
N CYS A 31 -0.65 12.15 16.05
CA CYS A 31 -1.40 13.05 16.93
C CYS A 31 -1.00 12.98 18.41
N LYS A 32 -0.25 11.93 18.82
CA LYS A 32 0.20 11.72 20.20
C LYS A 32 -0.94 11.72 21.24
N ASN A 33 -2.18 11.43 20.86
CA ASN A 33 -3.34 11.50 21.76
C ASN A 33 -3.98 10.13 22.08
N HIS A 34 -3.65 9.09 21.33
CA HIS A 34 -4.15 7.73 21.56
C HIS A 34 -3.01 6.71 21.41
N MET A 35 -3.31 5.45 21.74
CA MET A 35 -2.40 4.33 21.56
C MET A 35 -2.80 3.56 20.30
N ILE A 36 -1.82 3.13 19.53
CA ILE A 36 -2.01 2.24 18.38
C ILE A 36 -1.31 0.92 18.63
N ASP A 37 -1.83 -0.15 18.03
CA ASP A 37 -1.22 -1.48 18.03
C ASP A 37 -0.37 -1.63 16.78
N VAL A 38 0.94 -1.80 16.96
CA VAL A 38 1.89 -1.80 15.83
C VAL A 38 1.64 -2.99 14.91
N GLU A 39 1.37 -4.16 15.46
CA GLU A 39 1.13 -5.38 14.71
C GLU A 39 -0.12 -5.26 13.83
N PHE A 40 -1.21 -4.71 14.38
CA PHE A 40 -2.40 -4.40 13.61
C PHE A 40 -2.13 -3.42 12.46
N CYS A 41 -1.41 -2.33 12.75
CA CYS A 41 -1.04 -1.34 11.73
C CYS A 41 -0.13 -1.93 10.63
N LEU A 42 0.83 -2.78 11.00
CA LEU A 42 1.71 -3.44 10.03
C LEU A 42 0.94 -4.42 9.14
N ASN A 43 -0.05 -5.14 9.67
CA ASN A 43 -0.92 -6.00 8.87
C ASN A 43 -1.73 -5.21 7.84
N LEU A 44 -2.32 -4.07 8.24
CA LEU A 44 -3.00 -3.16 7.32
C LEU A 44 -2.07 -2.65 6.21
N LEU A 45 -0.83 -2.30 6.54
CA LEU A 45 0.17 -1.88 5.54
C LEU A 45 0.48 -2.99 4.53
N ILE A 46 0.52 -4.25 4.97
CA ILE A 46 0.72 -5.41 4.10
C ILE A 46 -0.47 -5.59 3.16
N GLU A 47 -1.70 -5.46 3.67
CA GLU A 47 -2.91 -5.55 2.84
C GLU A 47 -2.92 -4.48 1.74
N VAL A 48 -2.67 -3.22 2.09
CA VAL A 48 -2.55 -2.12 1.12
C VAL A 48 -1.45 -2.40 0.09
N ALA A 49 -0.30 -2.93 0.52
CA ALA A 49 0.79 -3.28 -0.38
C ALA A 49 0.41 -4.40 -1.36
N LEU A 50 -0.38 -5.38 -0.91
CA LEU A 50 -0.86 -6.46 -1.77
C LEU A 50 -1.85 -5.92 -2.80
N GLU A 51 -2.79 -5.06 -2.40
CA GLU A 51 -3.74 -4.41 -3.30
C GLU A 51 -3.03 -3.60 -4.39
N GLU A 52 -2.09 -2.73 -4.02
CA GLU A 52 -1.32 -1.95 -5.00
C GLU A 52 -0.53 -2.85 -5.98
N ASN A 53 0.01 -3.97 -5.51
CA ASN A 53 0.76 -4.89 -6.37
C ASN A 53 -0.17 -5.62 -7.35
N ILE A 54 -1.37 -6.00 -6.90
CA ILE A 54 -2.38 -6.61 -7.77
C ILE A 54 -2.81 -5.62 -8.84
N GLU A 55 -3.10 -4.37 -8.47
CA GLU A 55 -3.50 -3.30 -9.40
C GLU A 55 -2.43 -3.05 -10.46
N LYS A 56 -1.17 -2.82 -10.04
CA LYS A 56 -0.04 -2.62 -10.98
C LYS A 56 0.19 -3.82 -11.89
N THR A 57 -0.02 -5.04 -11.40
CA THR A 57 0.11 -6.26 -12.21
C THR A 57 -1.02 -6.34 -13.24
N PHE A 58 -2.24 -5.97 -12.84
CA PHE A 58 -3.38 -5.94 -13.73
C PHE A 58 -3.22 -4.90 -14.84
N GLU A 59 -2.81 -3.67 -14.50
CA GLU A 59 -2.51 -2.60 -15.45
C GLU A 59 -1.48 -3.03 -16.50
N ARG A 60 -0.33 -3.56 -16.07
CA ARG A 60 0.72 -4.05 -17.00
C ARG A 60 0.23 -5.17 -17.91
N ASN A 61 -0.65 -6.03 -17.41
CA ASN A 61 -1.23 -7.10 -18.23
C ASN A 61 -2.24 -6.55 -19.26
N LEU A 62 -2.99 -5.50 -18.91
CA LEU A 62 -3.87 -4.81 -19.86
C LEU A 62 -3.07 -4.09 -20.94
N GLU A 63 -2.01 -3.35 -20.55
CA GLU A 63 -1.12 -2.67 -21.50
C GLU A 63 -0.52 -3.64 -22.51
N ARG A 64 0.00 -4.79 -22.04
CA ARG A 64 0.54 -5.83 -22.92
C ARG A 64 -0.51 -6.37 -23.90
N LYS A 65 -1.74 -6.64 -23.43
CA LYS A 65 -2.82 -7.13 -24.30
C LYS A 65 -3.24 -6.10 -25.35
N ILE A 66 -3.25 -4.81 -25.00
CA ILE A 66 -3.53 -3.73 -25.95
C ILE A 66 -2.43 -3.69 -27.01
N GLU A 67 -1.16 -3.71 -26.61
CA GLU A 67 -0.01 -3.73 -27.52
C GLU A 67 -0.05 -4.93 -28.48
N ASP A 68 -0.29 -6.14 -27.96
CA ASP A 68 -0.43 -7.35 -28.76
C ASP A 68 -1.56 -7.21 -29.80
N THR A 69 -2.68 -6.59 -29.42
CA THR A 69 -3.83 -6.39 -30.32
C THR A 69 -3.54 -5.33 -31.38
N THR A 70 -2.90 -4.21 -31.02
CA THR A 70 -2.51 -3.16 -31.97
C THR A 70 -1.55 -3.70 -33.02
N ASN A 71 -0.53 -4.45 -32.60
CA ASN A 71 0.44 -5.07 -33.52
C ASN A 71 -0.21 -6.05 -34.51
N LEU A 72 -1.29 -6.74 -34.11
CA LEU A 72 -2.04 -7.62 -35.01
C LEU A 72 -2.85 -6.86 -36.06
N ILE A 73 -3.33 -5.65 -35.74
CA ILE A 73 -4.07 -4.80 -36.68
C ILE A 73 -3.09 -4.18 -37.70
N ASP A 74 -1.90 -3.76 -37.27
CA ASP A 74 -0.89 -3.16 -38.16
C ASP A 74 -0.28 -4.15 -39.18
N LEU A 75 -0.52 -5.46 -39.01
CA LEU A 75 -0.06 -6.53 -39.91
C LEU A 75 -1.13 -6.99 -40.92
N GLN A 76 -2.34 -6.42 -40.89
CA GLN A 76 -3.45 -6.71 -41.83
C GLN A 76 -3.61 -5.64 -42.90
#